data_AF-A0A5K1EYV0-F1
#
_entry.id   AF-A0A5K1EYV0-F1
#
_cell.length_a   1.000
_cell.length_b   1.000
_cell.length_c   1.000
_cell.angle_alpha   90.00
_cell.angle_beta   90.00
_cell.angle_gamma   90.00
#
_symmetry.space_group_name_H-M   'P 1'
#
loop_
_entity.id
_entity.type
_entity.pdbx_description
1 polymer ?
#
loop_
_entity_poly.entity_id
_entity_poly.type
_entity_poly.pdbx_seq_one_letter_code
_entity_poly.pdbx_strand_id
1 'polypeptide(L)'
;AFELCENSPIIFSDKDLPTGGASHNDALHIVVETRGTIVSHVLIDGGTSLNICPQQTARELGIRQADYTPSTIFIHGYDGTGQPD
;
A
#
# COMPACT_ATOMS: atom_id res chain seq x y z
N ALA A 1 -19.92 3.74 8.69
CA ALA A 1 -19.45 4.28 7.40
C ALA A 1 -18.25 5.15 7.71
N PHE A 2 -17.08 4.88 7.11
CA PHE A 2 -15.96 5.81 7.19
C PHE A 2 -16.30 6.95 6.21
N GLU A 3 -16.80 8.07 6.73
CA GLU A 3 -16.87 9.30 5.96
C GLU A 3 -15.45 9.84 5.83
N LEU A 4 -14.84 9.62 4.67
CA LEU A 4 -13.60 10.29 4.32
C LEU A 4 -13.98 11.69 3.81
N CYS A 5 -13.65 12.72 4.59
CA CYS A 5 -13.62 14.08 4.08
C CYS A 5 -12.44 14.15 3.09
N GLU A 6 -12.67 14.52 1.83
CA GLU A 6 -11.60 14.67 0.85
C GLU A 6 -10.47 15.52 1.45
N ASN A 7 -9.28 14.93 1.58
CA ASN A 7 -8.04 15.49 2.12
C ASN A 7 -7.82 15.49 3.65
N SER A 8 -8.63 14.77 4.46
CA SER A 8 -8.28 14.55 5.87
C SER A 8 -7.29 13.38 6.04
N PRO A 9 -6.30 13.48 6.95
CA PRO A 9 -5.45 12.34 7.27
C PRO A 9 -6.27 11.20 7.88
N ILE A 10 -5.90 9.96 7.55
CA ILE A 10 -6.44 8.77 8.22
C ILE A 10 -5.68 8.62 9.54
N ILE A 11 -6.40 8.66 10.66
CA ILE A 11 -5.84 8.59 12.01
C ILE A 11 -6.32 7.29 12.66
N PHE A 12 -5.37 6.51 13.18
CA PHE A 12 -5.64 5.31 13.96
C PHE A 12 -5.36 5.58 15.44
N SER A 13 -6.11 4.91 16.32
CA SER A 13 -5.99 5.03 17.77
C SER A 13 -5.99 3.66 18.44
N ASP A 14 -5.73 3.61 19.75
CA ASP A 14 -5.79 2.36 20.53
C ASP A 14 -7.16 1.65 20.47
N LYS A 15 -8.22 2.37 20.08
CA LYS A 15 -9.57 1.81 19.90
C LYS A 15 -9.69 0.95 18.64
N ASP A 16 -8.77 1.12 17.70
CA ASP A 16 -8.76 0.44 16.39
C ASP A 16 -7.83 -0.79 16.42
N LEU A 17 -7.21 -1.10 17.56
CA LEU A 17 -6.38 -2.28 17.73
C LEU A 17 -7.22 -3.57 17.57
N PRO A 18 -6.67 -4.61 16.94
CA PRO A 18 -7.33 -5.91 16.88
C PRO A 18 -7.36 -6.55 18.27
N THR A 19 -8.09 -7.66 18.39
CA THR A 19 -8.28 -8.41 19.66
C THR A 19 -6.96 -8.78 20.34
N GLY A 20 -5.85 -8.89 19.59
CA GLY A 20 -4.50 -9.14 20.11
C GLY A 20 -3.81 -7.95 20.80
N GLY A 21 -4.45 -6.78 20.84
CA GLY A 21 -3.89 -5.56 21.43
C GLY A 21 -2.63 -5.07 20.71
N ALA A 22 -1.85 -4.18 21.31
CA ALA A 22 -0.67 -3.59 20.66
C ALA A 22 0.48 -4.60 20.36
N SER A 23 0.43 -5.81 20.92
CA SER A 23 1.43 -6.87 20.71
C SER A 23 1.15 -7.76 19.49
N HIS A 24 0.05 -7.54 18.77
CA HIS A 24 -0.22 -8.29 17.54
C HIS A 24 0.81 -7.94 16.45
N ASN A 25 1.03 -8.87 15.52
CA ASN A 25 1.87 -8.66 14.33
C ASN A 25 1.06 -8.84 13.03
N ASP A 26 -0.25 -8.68 13.11
CA ASP A 26 -1.10 -8.72 11.93
C ASP A 26 -0.85 -7.47 11.08
N ALA A 27 -0.81 -7.65 9.77
CA ALA A 27 -0.59 -6.56 8.83
C ALA A 27 -1.80 -5.61 8.80
N LEU A 28 -1.54 -4.30 8.83
CA LEU A 28 -2.58 -3.30 8.67
C LEU A 28 -2.90 -3.13 7.18
N HIS A 29 -4.04 -3.66 6.75
CA HIS A 29 -4.53 -3.55 5.39
C HIS A 29 -5.75 -2.64 5.30
N ILE A 30 -5.79 -1.79 4.28
CA ILE A 30 -6.97 -1.00 3.92
C ILE A 30 -7.51 -1.43 2.55
N VAL A 31 -8.75 -1.03 2.28
CA VAL A 31 -9.36 -1.11 0.94
C VAL A 31 -9.40 0.30 0.37
N VAL A 32 -8.89 0.46 -0.85
CA VAL A 32 -8.86 1.75 -1.55
C VAL A 32 -9.66 1.63 -2.83
N GLU A 33 -10.50 2.61 -3.12
CA GLU A 33 -11.07 2.79 -4.45
C GLU A 33 -10.26 3.87 -5.18
N THR A 34 -9.73 3.53 -6.35
CA THR A 34 -8.96 4.47 -7.18
C THR A 34 -9.15 4.16 -8.65
N ARG A 35 -9.27 5.20 -9.48
CA ARG A 35 -9.49 5.06 -10.93
C ARG A 35 -10.69 4.16 -11.30
N GLY A 36 -11.70 4.09 -10.43
CA GLY A 36 -12.88 3.22 -10.61
C GLY A 36 -12.63 1.74 -10.32
N THR A 37 -11.48 1.40 -9.74
CA THR A 37 -11.10 0.04 -9.36
C THR A 37 -10.93 -0.04 -7.84
N ILE A 38 -11.48 -1.09 -7.23
CA ILE A 38 -11.27 -1.40 -5.81
C ILE A 38 -9.99 -2.23 -5.68
N VAL A 39 -9.01 -1.68 -4.96
CA VAL A 39 -7.79 -2.37 -4.58
C VAL A 39 -7.95 -2.82 -3.13
N SER A 40 -8.14 -4.13 -2.95
CA SER A 40 -8.17 -4.76 -1.63
C SER A 40 -6.74 -5.04 -1.12
N HIS A 41 -6.57 -5.16 0.20
CA HIS A 41 -5.32 -5.57 0.85
C HIS A 41 -4.14 -4.59 0.60
N VAL A 42 -4.39 -3.28 0.61
CA VAL A 42 -3.32 -2.28 0.54
C VAL A 42 -2.63 -2.22 1.90
N LEU A 43 -1.36 -2.62 1.94
CA LEU A 43 -0.54 -2.61 3.15
C LEU A 43 -0.15 -1.19 3.54
N ILE A 44 -0.42 -0.83 4.80
CA ILE A 44 0.14 0.36 5.43
C ILE A 44 1.46 -0.04 6.07
N ASP A 45 2.55 0.12 5.31
CA ASP A 45 3.90 -0.14 5.79
C ASP A 45 4.53 1.16 6.34
N GLY A 46 4.78 1.20 7.65
CA GLY A 46 5.50 2.29 8.30
C GLY A 46 7.03 2.21 8.15
N GLY A 47 7.54 1.08 7.62
CA GLY A 47 8.97 0.80 7.46
C GLY A 47 9.58 1.28 6.14
N THR A 48 8.77 1.56 5.12
CA THR A 48 9.23 2.01 3.80
C THR A 48 8.83 3.45 3.50
N SER A 49 9.76 4.24 2.95
CA SER A 49 9.48 5.61 2.47
C SER A 49 8.90 5.68 1.06
N LEU A 50 8.60 4.52 0.45
CA LEU A 50 8.13 4.40 -0.93
C LEU A 50 6.83 3.59 -1.01
N ASN A 51 5.89 4.05 -1.84
CA ASN A 51 4.71 3.28 -2.21
C ASN A 51 5.08 2.25 -3.28
N ILE A 52 4.87 0.96 -3.02
CA ILE A 52 5.13 -0.13 -3.96
C ILE A 52 3.80 -0.64 -4.50
N CYS A 53 3.69 -0.73 -5.83
CA CYS A 53 2.52 -1.28 -6.51
C CYS A 53 2.96 -2.45 -7.40
N PRO A 54 2.46 -3.68 -7.17
CA PRO A 54 2.74 -4.80 -8.06
C PRO A 54 2.36 -4.50 -9.51
N GLN A 55 3.16 -4.97 -10.47
CA GLN A 55 2.92 -4.71 -11.90
C GLN A 55 1.52 -5.14 -12.36
N GLN A 56 1.00 -6.24 -11.83
CA GLN A 56 -0.34 -6.73 -12.15
C GLN A 56 -1.42 -5.74 -11.68
N THR A 57 -1.32 -5.24 -10.44
CA THR A 57 -2.23 -4.22 -9.90
C THR A 57 -2.17 -2.94 -10.73
N ALA A 58 -0.97 -2.48 -11.11
CA ALA A 58 -0.82 -1.29 -11.97
C ALA A 58 -1.55 -1.44 -13.31
N ARG A 59 -1.50 -2.63 -13.93
CA ARG A 59 -2.24 -2.93 -15.17
C ARG A 59 -3.75 -2.90 -14.96
N GLU A 60 -4.24 -3.47 -13.87
CA GLU A 60 -5.67 -3.45 -13.51
C GLU A 60 -6.18 -2.04 -13.20
N LEU A 61 -5.29 -1.14 -12.76
CA LEU A 61 -5.54 0.30 -12.62
C LEU A 61 -5.42 1.09 -13.94
N GLY A 62 -5.20 0.40 -15.06
CA GLY A 62 -5.06 1.00 -16.38
C GLY A 62 -3.75 1.77 -16.59
N ILE A 63 -2.72 1.53 -15.76
CA ILE A 63 -1.38 2.10 -15.94
C ILE A 63 -0.61 1.19 -16.87
N ARG A 64 -0.14 1.74 -17.99
CA ARG A 64 0.62 1.01 -19.00
C ARG A 64 2.10 1.19 -18.72
N GLN A 65 2.93 0.25 -19.18
CA GLN A 65 4.38 0.38 -19.07
C GLN A 65 4.92 1.65 -19.76
N ALA A 66 4.24 2.12 -20.81
CA ALA A 66 4.58 3.39 -21.48
C ALA A 66 4.34 4.63 -20.60
N ASP A 67 3.55 4.51 -19.53
CA ASP A 67 3.29 5.59 -18.58
C ASP A 67 4.35 5.61 -17.45
N TYR A 68 5.29 4.64 -17.42
CA TYR A 68 6.33 4.55 -16.39
C TYR A 68 7.46 5.53 -16.66
N THR A 69 7.99 6.13 -15.58
CA THR A 69 9.24 6.88 -15.61
C THR A 69 10.35 6.01 -15.03
N PRO A 70 11.48 5.84 -15.73
CA PRO A 70 12.63 5.10 -15.18
C PRO A 70 13.08 5.69 -13.85
N SER A 71 13.39 4.83 -12.88
CA SER A 71 13.92 5.20 -11.57
C SER A 71 15.29 4.57 -11.37
N THR A 72 16.18 5.26 -10.64
CA THR A 72 17.46 4.70 -10.21
C THR A 72 17.38 4.08 -8.81
N ILE A 73 16.20 4.05 -8.20
CA ILE A 73 15.97 3.45 -6.89
C ILE A 73 15.93 1.93 -7.07
N PHE A 74 16.78 1.24 -6.31
CA PHE A 74 16.72 -0.22 -6.20
C PHE A 74 15.95 -0.60 -4.94
N ILE A 75 14.95 -1.47 -5.11
CA ILE A 75 14.17 -2.02 -4.01
C ILE A 75 14.77 -3.39 -3.69
N HIS A 76 15.20 -3.58 -2.45
CA HIS A 76 15.63 -4.88 -1.97
C HIS A 76 14.52 -5.51 -1.13
N GLY A 77 14.16 -6.74 -1.44
CA GLY A 77 13.32 -7.54 -0.54
C GLY A 77 14.00 -7.74 0.81
N TYR A 78 13.21 -8.07 1.82
CA TYR A 78 13.73 -8.40 3.15
C TYR A 78 14.79 -9.52 3.12
N ASP A 79 14.70 -10.43 2.17
CA ASP A 79 15.64 -11.54 1.96
C ASP A 79 16.92 -11.15 1.19
N GLY A 80 17.09 -9.87 0.85
CA GLY A 80 18.24 -9.37 0.10
C GLY A 80 18.21 -9.70 -1.40
N THR A 81 17.16 -10.39 -1.88
CA THR A 81 16.98 -10.62 -3.31
C THR A 81 16.27 -9.41 -3.92
N GLY A 82 17.05 -8.53 -4.55
CA GLY A 82 16.47 -7.52 -5.44
C GLY A 82 16.26 -8.18 -6.80
N GLN A 83 15.02 -8.34 -7.25
CA GLN A 83 14.81 -8.57 -8.68
C GLN A 83 15.07 -7.25 -9.41
N PRO A 84 15.85 -7.25 -10.50
CA PRO A 84 15.84 -6.13 -11.41
C PRO A 84 14.44 -6.04 -12.03
N ASP A 85 13.84 -4.85 -11.93
CA ASP A 85 12.66 -4.45 -12.70
C ASP A 85 12.96 -4.43 -14.22
#